data_AF-A0A0R3RBP0-F1
#
_entry.id   AF-A0A0R3RBP0-F1
#
_cell.length_a   1.000
_cell.length_b   1.000
_cell.length_c   1.000
_cell.angle_alpha   90.00
_cell.angle_beta   90.00
_cell.angle_gamma   90.00
#
_symmetry.space_group_name_H-M   'P 1'
#
loop_
_entity.id
_entity.type
_entity.pdbx_description
1 polymer ?
#
loop_
_entity_poly.entity_id
_entity_poly.type
_entity_poly.pdbx_seq_one_letter_code
_entity_poly.pdbx_strand_id
1 'polypeptide(L)'
;MLGTPSLGPTSIPRAPEDEDSRNVIDRLAEFVAKNGMEFEERTRAKQYGDPRFAFLYGGEFADYYRFRVMQEIQKLNDGNPTAGLVPPPAIHVPQFDANAALAQIATFNQQIADSEANLRAQFDSIELQKEAQLATAIEKAEADKIASICEQVALDVDPLSKMLDQLSGHCSKDVISNSKKWIFEKCTTDRLREAILMYLLYRVKEPRATEQFKLHILYLINDWAHH
;
A
#
# COMPACT_ATOMS: atom_id res chain seq x y z
N MET A 1 36.30 21.30 -12.58
CA MET A 1 37.16 21.68 -11.43
C MET A 1 36.26 22.32 -10.38
N LEU A 2 35.66 21.52 -9.51
CA LEU A 2 34.80 21.99 -8.42
C LEU A 2 35.71 22.32 -7.22
N GLY A 3 35.72 23.60 -6.81
CA GLY A 3 36.49 24.08 -5.67
C GLY A 3 35.90 23.62 -4.33
N THR A 4 36.80 23.30 -3.41
CA THR A 4 36.58 22.76 -2.06
C THR A 4 35.89 23.73 -1.09
N PRO A 5 35.29 23.21 0.00
CA PRO A 5 34.59 23.99 1.02
C PRO A 5 35.57 24.59 2.03
N SER A 6 35.36 25.85 2.41
CA SER A 6 36.07 26.49 3.53
C SER A 6 35.14 26.53 4.74
N LEU A 7 35.37 25.62 5.69
CA LEU A 7 34.77 25.65 7.02
C LEU A 7 35.81 26.20 8.00
N GLY A 8 35.52 27.36 8.56
CA GLY A 8 36.14 27.87 9.78
C GLY A 8 35.37 29.08 10.31
N PRO A 9 35.52 29.49 11.58
CA PRO A 9 36.03 28.78 12.76
C PRO A 9 34.91 28.52 13.80
N THR A 10 35.24 27.70 14.78
CA THR A 10 34.52 27.36 16.02
C THR A 10 33.77 28.55 16.65
N SER A 11 32.44 28.62 16.48
CA SER A 11 31.59 29.61 17.14
C SER A 11 31.29 29.17 18.57
N ILE A 12 31.96 29.81 19.54
CA ILE A 12 31.61 29.73 20.97
C ILE A 12 30.15 30.19 21.10
N PRO A 13 29.23 29.38 21.66
CA PRO A 13 27.81 29.74 21.73
C PRO A 13 27.63 31.02 22.54
N ARG A 14 26.88 31.98 21.97
CA ARG A 14 26.57 33.29 22.59
C ARG A 14 25.90 33.06 23.93
N ALA A 15 26.53 33.51 25.02
CA ALA A 15 25.91 33.50 26.33
C ALA A 15 24.72 34.48 26.35
N PRO A 16 23.62 34.16 27.06
CA PRO A 16 22.55 35.12 27.29
C PRO A 16 23.10 36.41 27.92
N GLU A 17 22.70 37.57 27.38
CA GLU A 17 22.98 38.87 28.00
C GLU A 17 22.16 39.07 29.28
N ASP A 18 21.06 38.31 29.42
CA ASP A 18 20.15 38.33 30.56
C ASP A 18 20.59 37.37 31.66
N GLU A 19 20.82 37.91 32.86
CA GLU A 19 21.34 37.16 34.02
C GLU A 19 20.33 36.11 34.53
N ASP A 20 19.02 36.38 34.44
CA ASP A 20 17.96 35.44 34.82
C ASP A 20 17.94 34.22 33.89
N SER A 21 17.98 34.46 32.57
CA SER A 21 18.03 33.42 31.55
C SER A 21 19.27 32.53 31.69
N ARG A 22 20.43 33.12 31.99
CA ARG A 22 21.67 32.38 32.24
C ARG A 22 21.56 31.49 33.49
N ASN A 23 21.02 32.02 34.58
CA ASN A 23 20.84 31.28 35.83
C ASN A 23 19.85 30.12 35.68
N VAL A 24 18.75 30.30 34.94
CA VAL A 24 17.78 29.23 34.66
C VAL A 24 18.40 28.13 33.82
N ILE A 25 19.13 28.50 32.75
CA ILE A 25 19.85 27.55 31.89
C ILE A 25 20.89 26.76 32.69
N ASP A 26 21.66 27.44 33.53
CA ASP A 26 22.72 26.81 34.33
C ASP A 26 22.17 25.81 35.33
N ARG A 27 21.10 26.22 36.03
CA ARG A 27 20.46 25.40 37.05
C ARG A 27 19.76 24.20 36.43
N LEU A 28 19.15 24.36 35.26
CA LEU A 28 18.56 23.24 34.54
C LEU A 28 19.64 22.31 33.99
N ALA A 29 20.75 22.85 33.47
CA ALA A 29 21.87 22.06 32.97
C ALA A 29 22.50 21.20 34.06
N GLU A 30 22.72 21.76 35.26
CA GLU A 30 23.20 21.00 36.42
C GLU A 30 22.20 19.93 36.85
N PHE A 31 20.91 20.27 36.86
CA PHE A 31 19.87 19.34 37.24
C PHE A 31 19.78 18.15 36.28
N VAL A 32 19.83 18.40 34.98
CA VAL A 32 19.79 17.38 33.92
C VAL A 32 21.09 16.56 33.91
N ALA A 33 22.24 17.19 34.17
CA ALA A 33 23.52 16.48 34.29
C ALA A 33 23.52 15.48 35.46
N LYS A 34 22.89 15.82 36.59
CA LYS A 34 22.79 14.95 37.77
C LYS A 34 21.69 13.89 37.67
N ASN A 35 20.55 14.21 37.06
CA ASN A 35 19.35 13.35 37.05
C ASN A 35 19.10 12.62 35.72
N GLY A 36 19.85 12.95 34.66
CA GLY A 36 19.74 12.36 33.33
C GLY A 36 18.82 13.13 32.36
N MET A 37 18.97 12.84 31.06
CA MET A 37 18.24 13.50 29.97
C MET A 37 16.72 13.27 30.01
N GLU A 38 16.24 12.21 30.69
CA GLU A 38 14.80 11.99 30.91
C GLU A 38 14.14 13.14 31.69
N PHE A 39 14.90 13.83 32.54
CA PHE A 39 14.38 14.98 33.29
C PHE A 39 14.23 16.23 32.42
N GLU A 40 15.09 16.37 31.41
CA GLU A 40 14.95 17.41 30.39
C GLU A 40 13.62 17.25 29.67
N GLU A 41 13.29 16.02 29.23
CA GLU A 41 12.05 15.74 28.49
C GLU A 41 10.79 16.01 29.34
N ARG A 42 10.82 15.68 30.64
CA ARG A 42 9.72 15.98 31.56
C ARG A 42 9.56 17.47 31.82
N THR A 43 10.67 18.19 31.99
CA THR A 43 10.65 19.65 32.22
C THR A 43 10.18 20.37 30.98
N ARG A 44 10.65 19.92 29.81
CA ARG A 44 10.15 20.33 28.50
C ARG A 44 8.63 20.15 28.47
N ALA A 45 8.11 18.93 28.53
CA ALA A 45 6.65 18.70 28.46
C ALA A 45 5.81 19.55 29.45
N LYS A 46 6.31 19.79 30.67
CA LYS A 46 5.60 20.59 31.69
C LYS A 46 5.67 22.10 31.49
N GLN A 47 6.77 22.62 30.96
CA GLN A 47 7.01 24.06 30.79
C GLN A 47 6.77 24.51 29.33
N TYR A 48 5.95 23.75 28.59
CA TYR A 48 5.58 24.06 27.22
C TYR A 48 4.83 25.40 27.15
N GLY A 49 5.45 26.41 26.53
CA GLY A 49 4.88 27.75 26.37
C GLY A 49 5.41 28.83 27.32
N ASP A 50 6.28 28.50 28.29
CA ASP A 50 6.96 29.54 29.10
C ASP A 50 8.17 30.09 28.30
N PRO A 51 8.26 31.41 28.08
CA PRO A 51 9.36 32.03 27.34
C PRO A 51 10.73 31.81 27.99
N ARG A 52 10.80 31.54 29.29
CA ARG A 52 12.06 31.24 30.00
C ARG A 52 12.63 29.86 29.68
N PHE A 53 11.80 28.91 29.22
CA PHE A 53 12.20 27.56 28.82
C PHE A 53 12.19 27.37 27.29
N ALA A 54 12.04 28.46 26.53
CA ALA A 54 12.03 28.43 25.07
C ALA A 54 13.31 27.80 24.47
N PHE A 55 14.44 27.90 25.17
CA PHE A 55 15.71 27.28 24.76
C PHE A 55 15.64 25.74 24.67
N LEU A 56 14.73 25.07 25.39
CA LEU A 56 14.52 23.61 25.30
C LEU A 56 13.84 23.17 23.98
N TYR A 57 13.26 24.10 23.23
CA TYR A 57 12.51 23.82 22.00
C TYR A 57 13.24 24.25 20.72
N GLY A 58 14.50 24.66 20.84
CA GLY A 58 15.28 25.16 19.70
C GLY A 58 15.19 26.68 19.53
N GLY A 59 15.01 27.43 20.62
CA GLY A 59 15.08 28.89 20.63
C GLY A 59 16.52 29.43 20.75
N GLU A 60 16.62 30.76 20.89
CA GLU A 60 17.86 31.44 21.27
C GLU A 60 18.43 30.77 22.55
N PHE A 61 19.74 30.51 22.58
CA PHE A 61 20.46 29.85 23.67
C PHE A 61 20.35 28.31 23.79
N ALA A 62 19.70 27.61 22.86
CA ALA A 62 19.69 26.14 22.82
C ALA A 62 21.11 25.54 22.75
N ASP A 63 22.00 26.12 21.93
CA ASP A 63 23.40 25.69 21.83
C ASP A 63 24.20 25.92 23.12
N TYR A 64 23.91 27.02 23.83
CA TYR A 64 24.54 27.33 25.12
C TYR A 64 24.10 26.35 26.22
N TYR A 65 22.81 26.03 26.29
CA TYR A 65 22.27 25.02 27.20
C TYR A 65 22.91 23.64 26.95
N ARG A 66 22.95 23.17 25.69
CA ARG A 66 23.57 21.88 25.34
C ARG A 66 25.05 21.82 25.71
N PHE A 67 25.78 22.91 25.47
CA PHE A 67 27.17 23.02 25.87
C PHE A 67 27.35 22.99 27.40
N ARG A 68 26.49 23.69 28.17
CA ARG A 68 26.54 23.67 29.64
C ARG A 68 26.19 22.31 30.22
N VAL A 69 25.14 21.64 29.72
CA VAL A 69 24.78 20.27 30.12
C VAL A 69 25.95 19.32 29.90
N MET A 70 26.56 19.37 28.71
CA MET A 70 27.72 18.52 28.38
C MET A 70 28.92 18.81 29.28
N GLN A 71 29.20 20.08 29.57
CA GLN A 71 30.28 20.47 30.48
C GLN A 71 30.03 19.98 31.91
N GLU A 72 28.79 20.03 32.40
CA GLU A 72 28.45 19.64 33.77
C GLU A 72 28.42 18.11 33.94
N ILE A 73 27.96 17.36 32.92
CA ILE A 73 28.11 15.90 32.84
C ILE A 73 29.59 15.51 32.87
N GLN A 74 30.43 16.21 32.10
CA GLN A 74 31.88 15.98 32.06
C GLN A 74 32.52 16.24 33.43
N LYS A 75 32.18 17.35 34.10
CA LYS A 75 32.69 17.67 35.44
C LYS A 75 32.27 16.67 36.52
N LEU A 76 31.03 16.17 36.48
CA LEU A 76 30.57 15.11 37.37
C LEU A 76 31.37 13.82 37.16
N ASN A 77 31.84 13.58 35.94
CA ASN A 77 32.68 12.44 35.58
C ASN A 77 34.15 12.64 35.97
N ASP A 78 34.66 13.87 35.96
CA ASP A 78 36.04 14.25 36.26
C ASP A 78 36.28 14.64 37.75
N GLY A 79 35.27 14.53 38.62
CA GLY A 79 35.26 15.00 40.01
C GLY A 79 35.89 14.11 41.08
N ASN A 80 36.72 13.10 40.75
CA ASN A 80 37.41 12.27 41.75
C ASN A 80 38.94 12.41 41.68
N PRO A 81 39.56 13.39 42.38
CA PRO A 81 41.01 13.49 42.45
C PRO A 81 41.57 12.72 43.65
N THR A 82 42.67 11.99 43.41
CA THR A 82 43.70 11.44 44.32
C THR A 82 43.65 9.99 44.86
N ALA A 83 44.64 9.23 44.37
CA ALA A 83 45.55 8.30 45.06
C ALA A 83 45.14 6.82 45.27
N GLY A 84 45.67 5.96 44.39
CA GLY A 84 45.89 4.53 44.65
C GLY A 84 46.23 3.77 43.38
N LEU A 85 47.49 3.35 43.24
CA LEU A 85 48.04 2.55 42.15
C LEU A 85 47.17 1.34 41.78
N VAL A 86 46.38 1.45 40.71
CA VAL A 86 45.77 0.30 40.03
C VAL A 86 45.91 0.56 38.52
N PRO A 87 46.41 -0.41 37.73
CA PRO A 87 46.53 -0.25 36.28
C PRO A 87 45.18 0.16 35.69
N PRO A 88 45.17 0.98 34.61
CA PRO A 88 43.94 1.56 34.10
C PRO A 88 42.96 0.45 33.73
N PRO A 89 41.67 0.52 34.14
CA PRO A 89 40.66 -0.25 33.45
C PRO A 89 40.66 0.29 32.03
N ALA A 90 40.80 -0.60 31.05
CA ALA A 90 40.70 -0.25 29.65
C ALA A 90 39.40 0.56 29.47
N ILE A 91 39.54 1.83 29.09
CA ILE A 91 38.42 2.60 28.57
C ILE A 91 37.97 1.78 27.36
N HIS A 92 36.86 1.06 27.50
CA HIS A 92 36.15 0.50 26.35
C HIS A 92 35.57 1.71 25.61
N VAL A 93 36.41 2.34 24.78
CA VAL A 93 35.92 3.04 23.61
C VAL A 93 34.95 2.07 22.96
N PRO A 94 33.64 2.39 22.80
CA PRO A 94 32.74 1.51 22.09
C PRO A 94 33.36 1.28 20.72
N GLN A 95 33.93 0.09 20.56
CA GLN A 95 34.69 -0.26 19.38
C GLN A 95 33.66 -0.32 18.27
N PHE A 96 33.71 0.63 17.34
CA PHE A 96 32.84 0.62 16.17
C PHE A 96 33.25 -0.59 15.34
N ASP A 97 32.57 -1.71 15.59
CA ASP A 97 32.83 -2.96 14.91
C ASP A 97 32.20 -2.87 13.52
N ALA A 98 32.97 -2.32 12.58
CA ALA A 98 32.55 -2.12 11.21
C ALA A 98 32.05 -3.42 10.57
N ASN A 99 32.58 -4.58 10.98
CA ASN A 99 32.12 -5.88 10.50
C ASN A 99 30.73 -6.23 11.06
N ALA A 100 30.48 -5.99 12.35
CA ALA A 100 29.15 -6.17 12.92
C ALA A 100 28.11 -5.22 12.28
N ALA A 101 28.50 -3.97 12.00
CA ALA A 101 27.66 -3.00 11.29
C ALA A 101 27.35 -3.47 9.85
N LEU A 102 28.34 -3.97 9.10
CA LEU A 102 28.14 -4.51 7.75
C LEU A 102 27.24 -5.76 7.75
N ALA A 103 27.36 -6.64 8.75
CA ALA A 103 26.49 -7.81 8.90
C ALA A 103 25.04 -7.40 9.20
N GLN A 104 24.84 -6.36 10.01
CA GLN A 104 23.50 -5.79 10.25
C GLN A 104 22.92 -5.15 8.99
N ILE A 105 23.73 -4.39 8.22
CA ILE A 105 23.32 -3.81 6.93
C ILE A 105 22.90 -4.91 5.95
N ALA A 106 23.66 -6.00 5.84
CA ALA A 106 23.31 -7.13 5.00
C ALA A 106 21.98 -7.78 5.43
N THR A 107 21.77 -7.92 6.73
CA THR A 107 20.53 -8.46 7.30
C THR A 107 19.32 -7.57 6.99
N PHE A 108 19.46 -6.25 7.15
CA PHE A 108 18.40 -5.30 6.83
C PHE A 108 18.12 -5.24 5.32
N ASN A 109 19.14 -5.27 4.48
CA ASN A 109 18.96 -5.33 3.02
C ASN A 109 18.21 -6.60 2.60
N GLN A 110 18.48 -7.74 3.23
CA GLN A 110 17.75 -8.98 2.98
C GLN A 110 16.27 -8.82 3.41
N GLN A 111 16.02 -8.28 4.59
CA GLN A 111 14.64 -8.01 5.05
C GLN A 111 13.89 -7.05 4.11
N ILE A 112 14.56 -6.04 3.56
CA ILE A 112 13.97 -5.14 2.56
C ILE A 112 13.57 -5.94 1.32
N ALA A 113 14.49 -6.72 0.75
CA ALA A 113 14.23 -7.53 -0.44
C ALA A 113 13.06 -8.52 -0.23
N ASP A 114 13.03 -9.21 0.92
CA ASP A 114 11.95 -10.13 1.27
C ASP A 114 10.61 -9.40 1.45
N SER A 115 10.62 -8.22 2.08
CA SER A 115 9.41 -7.41 2.27
C SER A 115 8.87 -6.86 0.94
N GLU A 116 9.74 -6.45 0.02
CA GLU A 116 9.38 -5.98 -1.32
C GLU A 116 8.79 -7.11 -2.16
N ALA A 117 9.40 -8.31 -2.10
CA ALA A 117 8.88 -9.49 -2.78
C ALA A 117 7.50 -9.89 -2.24
N ASN A 118 7.32 -9.88 -0.92
CA ASN A 118 6.04 -10.18 -0.30
C ASN A 118 4.96 -9.14 -0.65
N LEU A 119 5.32 -7.86 -0.65
CA LEU A 119 4.40 -6.78 -1.01
C LEU A 119 3.99 -6.89 -2.49
N ARG A 120 4.94 -7.16 -3.40
CA ARG A 120 4.65 -7.40 -4.83
C ARG A 120 3.71 -8.59 -5.01
N ALA A 121 3.98 -9.71 -4.36
CA ALA A 121 3.11 -10.88 -4.42
C ALA A 121 1.69 -10.58 -3.93
N GLN A 122 1.55 -9.76 -2.88
CA GLN A 122 0.24 -9.32 -2.41
C GLN A 122 -0.46 -8.42 -3.43
N PHE A 123 0.24 -7.46 -4.04
CA PHE A 123 -0.31 -6.60 -5.09
C PHE A 123 -0.80 -7.42 -6.30
N ASP A 124 0.04 -8.32 -6.81
CA ASP A 124 -0.29 -9.18 -7.95
C ASP A 124 -1.50 -10.07 -7.64
N SER A 125 -1.56 -10.63 -6.43
CA SER A 125 -2.70 -11.45 -5.99
C SER A 125 -4.00 -10.63 -5.90
N ILE A 126 -3.93 -9.39 -5.40
CA ILE A 126 -5.10 -8.51 -5.30
C ILE A 126 -5.59 -8.11 -6.69
N GLU A 127 -4.67 -7.78 -7.61
CA GLU A 127 -5.02 -7.40 -8.97
C GLU A 127 -5.70 -8.55 -9.71
N LEU A 128 -5.09 -9.73 -9.69
CA LEU A 128 -5.67 -10.94 -10.29
C LEU A 128 -7.05 -11.26 -9.69
N GLN A 129 -7.21 -11.11 -8.37
CA GLN A 129 -8.48 -11.34 -7.70
C GLN A 129 -9.54 -10.32 -8.12
N LYS A 130 -9.17 -9.03 -8.27
CA LYS A 130 -10.09 -7.99 -8.75
C LYS A 130 -10.54 -8.25 -10.18
N GLU A 131 -9.63 -8.64 -11.07
CA GLU A 131 -9.96 -8.99 -12.45
C GLU A 131 -10.93 -10.17 -12.51
N ALA A 132 -10.67 -11.23 -11.73
CA ALA A 132 -11.57 -12.38 -11.65
C ALA A 132 -12.96 -12.00 -11.10
N GLN A 133 -13.02 -11.20 -10.03
CA GLN A 133 -14.28 -10.72 -9.45
C GLN A 133 -15.06 -9.85 -10.43
N LEU A 134 -14.38 -8.96 -11.15
CA LEU A 134 -15.00 -8.12 -12.18
C LEU A 134 -15.58 -8.98 -13.31
N ALA A 135 -14.84 -9.96 -13.80
CA ALA A 135 -15.30 -10.88 -14.84
C ALA A 135 -16.57 -11.63 -14.40
N THR A 136 -16.58 -12.20 -13.18
CA THR A 136 -17.76 -12.88 -12.63
C THR A 136 -18.94 -11.92 -12.44
N ALA A 137 -18.70 -10.70 -11.99
CA ALA A 137 -19.75 -9.70 -11.80
C ALA A 137 -20.39 -9.28 -13.14
N ILE A 138 -19.59 -9.12 -14.19
CA ILE A 138 -20.08 -8.83 -15.54
C ILE A 138 -20.91 -10.01 -16.05
N GLU A 139 -20.40 -11.24 -15.97
CA GLU A 139 -21.13 -12.43 -16.44
C GLU A 139 -22.48 -12.58 -15.75
N LYS A 140 -22.50 -12.41 -14.41
CA LYS A 140 -23.73 -12.44 -13.64
C LYS A 140 -24.70 -11.31 -14.04
N ALA A 141 -24.21 -10.08 -14.19
CA ALA A 141 -25.05 -8.95 -14.57
C ALA A 141 -25.65 -9.13 -15.96
N GLU A 142 -24.90 -9.71 -16.91
CA GLU A 142 -25.43 -10.05 -18.23
C GLU A 142 -26.47 -11.16 -18.15
N ALA A 143 -26.23 -12.23 -17.37
CA ALA A 143 -27.19 -13.31 -17.15
C ALA A 143 -28.50 -12.78 -16.53
N ASP A 144 -28.40 -11.97 -15.47
CA ASP A 144 -29.55 -11.36 -14.78
C ASP A 144 -30.34 -10.44 -15.74
N LYS A 145 -29.64 -9.65 -16.57
CA LYS A 145 -30.27 -8.80 -17.58
C LYS A 145 -31.06 -9.62 -18.60
N ILE A 146 -30.46 -10.69 -19.13
CA ILE A 146 -31.11 -11.56 -20.11
C ILE A 146 -32.31 -12.28 -19.49
N ALA A 147 -32.18 -12.79 -18.27
CA ALA A 147 -33.29 -13.40 -17.53
C ALA A 147 -34.46 -12.42 -17.37
N SER A 148 -34.18 -11.18 -16.97
CA SER A 148 -35.20 -10.13 -16.84
C SER A 148 -35.88 -9.82 -18.18
N ILE A 149 -35.12 -9.73 -19.28
CA ILE A 149 -35.70 -9.50 -20.62
C ILE A 149 -36.63 -10.65 -21.01
N CYS A 150 -36.20 -11.90 -20.85
CA CYS A 150 -37.02 -13.08 -21.16
C CYS A 150 -38.29 -13.13 -20.32
N GLU A 151 -38.21 -12.82 -19.03
CA GLU A 151 -39.36 -12.76 -18.12
C GLU A 151 -40.36 -11.68 -18.54
N GLN A 152 -39.89 -10.48 -18.90
CA GLN A 152 -40.74 -9.36 -19.33
C GLN A 152 -41.54 -9.66 -20.61
N VAL A 153 -41.02 -10.54 -21.48
CA VAL A 153 -41.71 -10.98 -22.69
C VAL A 153 -42.37 -12.35 -22.55
N ALA A 154 -42.32 -12.95 -21.35
CA ALA A 154 -42.80 -14.31 -21.07
C ALA A 154 -42.26 -15.37 -22.05
N LEU A 155 -40.97 -15.25 -22.42
CA LEU A 155 -40.29 -16.19 -23.31
C LEU A 155 -39.50 -17.22 -22.49
N ASP A 156 -39.97 -18.46 -22.51
CA ASP A 156 -39.24 -19.60 -21.96
C ASP A 156 -38.14 -20.05 -22.93
N VAL A 157 -36.87 -19.79 -22.59
CA VAL A 157 -35.72 -20.10 -23.45
C VAL A 157 -35.11 -21.48 -23.18
N ASP A 158 -35.57 -22.23 -22.18
CA ASP A 158 -35.02 -23.53 -21.78
C ASP A 158 -34.95 -24.56 -22.93
N PRO A 159 -36.02 -24.75 -23.73
CA PRO A 159 -35.98 -25.69 -24.85
C PRO A 159 -34.94 -25.32 -25.89
N LEU A 160 -34.82 -24.03 -26.20
CA LEU A 160 -33.80 -23.52 -27.12
C LEU A 160 -32.41 -23.70 -26.52
N SER A 161 -32.23 -23.40 -25.22
CA SER A 161 -30.94 -23.54 -24.54
C SER A 161 -30.35 -24.92 -24.71
N LYS A 162 -31.17 -25.97 -24.52
CA LYS A 162 -30.75 -27.37 -24.68
C LYS A 162 -30.33 -27.70 -26.11
N MET A 163 -31.02 -27.15 -27.11
CA MET A 163 -30.64 -27.34 -28.52
C MET A 163 -29.33 -26.61 -28.84
N LEU A 164 -29.14 -25.40 -28.30
CA LEU A 164 -27.89 -24.65 -28.46
C LEU A 164 -26.71 -25.35 -27.77
N ASP A 165 -26.93 -25.96 -26.60
CA ASP A 165 -25.90 -26.76 -25.92
C ASP A 165 -25.46 -27.95 -26.79
N GLN A 166 -26.40 -28.61 -27.48
CA GLN A 166 -26.07 -29.68 -28.44
C GLN A 166 -25.25 -29.16 -29.63
N LEU A 167 -25.54 -27.96 -30.15
CA LEU A 167 -24.77 -27.34 -31.24
C LEU A 167 -23.32 -27.08 -30.86
N SER A 168 -23.02 -26.85 -29.57
CA SER A 168 -21.65 -26.63 -29.10
C SER A 168 -20.80 -27.91 -29.11
N GLY A 169 -21.42 -29.09 -28.94
CA GLY A 169 -20.75 -30.38 -28.86
C GLY A 169 -20.72 -31.17 -30.18
N HIS A 170 -21.87 -31.33 -30.83
CA HIS A 170 -21.99 -31.98 -32.13
C HIS A 170 -23.09 -31.31 -32.95
N CYS A 171 -22.69 -30.56 -33.98
CA CYS A 171 -23.64 -29.91 -34.85
C CYS A 171 -24.30 -30.93 -35.80
N SER A 172 -25.61 -31.12 -35.66
CA SER A 172 -26.43 -31.83 -36.64
C SER A 172 -27.39 -30.88 -37.35
N LYS A 173 -27.66 -31.18 -38.62
CA LYS A 173 -28.66 -30.49 -39.44
C LYS A 173 -30.04 -30.46 -38.77
N ASP A 174 -30.39 -31.52 -38.04
CA ASP A 174 -31.65 -31.61 -37.29
C ASP A 174 -31.72 -30.59 -36.15
N VAL A 175 -30.62 -30.41 -35.40
CA VAL A 175 -30.56 -29.47 -34.27
C VAL A 175 -30.69 -28.03 -34.77
N ILE A 176 -30.03 -27.69 -35.88
CA ILE A 176 -30.18 -26.38 -36.53
C ILE A 176 -31.63 -26.18 -36.97
N SER A 177 -32.22 -27.19 -37.65
CA SER A 177 -33.58 -27.11 -38.17
C SER A 177 -34.62 -26.96 -37.05
N ASN A 178 -34.46 -27.69 -35.94
CA ASN A 178 -35.33 -27.62 -34.78
C ASN A 178 -35.18 -26.28 -34.03
N SER A 179 -33.95 -25.79 -33.88
CA SER A 179 -33.69 -24.46 -33.28
C SER A 179 -34.35 -23.37 -34.12
N LYS A 180 -34.21 -23.43 -35.45
CA LYS A 180 -34.86 -22.50 -36.38
C LYS A 180 -36.37 -22.55 -36.19
N LYS A 181 -36.98 -23.75 -36.31
CA LYS A 181 -38.43 -23.92 -36.17
C LYS A 181 -38.94 -23.32 -34.86
N TRP A 182 -38.26 -23.60 -33.76
CA TRP A 182 -38.63 -23.06 -32.45
C TRP A 182 -38.60 -21.52 -32.41
N ILE A 183 -37.55 -20.89 -32.96
CA ILE A 183 -37.44 -19.43 -33.02
C ILE A 183 -38.60 -18.84 -33.83
N PHE A 184 -38.92 -19.41 -34.99
CA PHE A 184 -40.03 -18.94 -35.83
C PHE A 184 -41.40 -19.10 -35.15
N GLU A 185 -41.62 -20.21 -34.45
CA GLU A 185 -42.91 -20.49 -33.78
C GLU A 185 -43.10 -19.65 -32.52
N LYS A 186 -42.03 -19.36 -31.77
CA LYS A 186 -42.09 -18.69 -30.47
C LYS A 186 -41.79 -17.20 -30.52
N CYS A 187 -41.01 -16.73 -31.49
CA CYS A 187 -40.58 -15.33 -31.57
C CYS A 187 -41.28 -14.59 -32.72
N THR A 188 -42.61 -14.42 -32.60
CA THR A 188 -43.47 -13.87 -33.66
C THR A 188 -43.64 -12.35 -33.61
N THR A 189 -43.40 -11.73 -32.46
CA THR A 189 -43.53 -10.27 -32.26
C THR A 189 -42.16 -9.62 -32.17
N ASP A 190 -42.03 -8.34 -32.57
CA ASP A 190 -40.75 -7.63 -32.57
C ASP A 190 -40.07 -7.61 -31.19
N ARG A 191 -40.86 -7.54 -30.12
CA ARG A 191 -40.34 -7.60 -28.74
C ARG A 191 -39.74 -8.97 -28.40
N LEU A 192 -40.38 -10.06 -28.84
CA LEU A 192 -39.82 -11.40 -28.71
C LEU A 192 -38.59 -11.58 -29.61
N ARG A 193 -38.60 -10.95 -30.80
CA ARG A 193 -37.47 -10.99 -31.73
C ARG A 193 -36.22 -10.33 -31.13
N GLU A 194 -36.39 -9.16 -30.54
CA GLU A 194 -35.31 -8.46 -29.85
C GLU A 194 -34.79 -9.25 -28.65
N ALA A 195 -35.71 -9.80 -27.84
CA ALA A 195 -35.34 -10.63 -26.69
C ALA A 195 -34.52 -11.86 -27.10
N ILE A 196 -34.92 -12.57 -28.16
CA ILE A 196 -34.17 -13.74 -28.60
C ILE A 196 -32.81 -13.38 -29.21
N LEU A 197 -32.69 -12.25 -29.92
CA LEU A 197 -31.39 -11.78 -30.41
C LEU A 197 -30.45 -11.41 -29.26
N MET A 198 -30.97 -10.74 -28.22
CA MET A 198 -30.20 -10.46 -27.01
C MET A 198 -29.73 -11.75 -26.33
N TYR A 199 -30.60 -12.76 -26.24
CA TYR A 199 -30.25 -14.06 -25.69
C TYR A 199 -29.18 -14.79 -26.52
N LEU A 200 -29.33 -14.86 -27.84
CA LEU A 200 -28.36 -15.48 -28.74
C LEU A 200 -27.00 -14.77 -28.69
N LEU A 201 -27.00 -13.43 -28.61
CA LEU A 201 -25.78 -12.65 -28.42
C LEU A 201 -25.10 -13.00 -27.09
N TYR A 202 -25.85 -13.08 -26.00
CA TYR A 202 -25.34 -13.53 -24.71
C TYR A 202 -24.69 -14.92 -24.80
N ARG A 203 -25.36 -15.88 -25.45
CA ARG A 203 -24.82 -17.25 -25.67
C ARG A 203 -23.52 -17.26 -26.48
N VAL A 204 -23.39 -16.38 -27.47
CA VAL A 204 -22.18 -16.25 -28.31
C VAL A 204 -21.02 -15.59 -27.55
N LYS A 205 -21.31 -14.76 -26.55
CA LYS A 205 -20.31 -14.10 -25.70
C LYS A 205 -19.77 -14.98 -24.57
N GLU A 206 -20.41 -16.12 -24.28
CA GLU A 206 -19.93 -17.02 -23.24
C GLU A 206 -18.50 -17.49 -23.54
N PRO A 207 -17.60 -17.57 -22.54
CA PRO A 207 -16.21 -18.00 -22.75
C PRO A 207 -16.07 -19.39 -23.38
N ARG A 208 -17.08 -20.25 -23.19
CA ARG A 208 -17.18 -21.60 -23.74
C ARG A 208 -17.64 -21.67 -25.20
N ALA A 209 -18.09 -20.56 -25.79
CA ALA A 209 -18.62 -20.53 -27.14
C ALA A 209 -17.50 -20.68 -28.19
N THR A 210 -17.48 -21.80 -28.89
CA THR A 210 -16.52 -22.06 -29.97
C THR A 210 -16.82 -21.21 -31.21
N GLU A 211 -15.80 -20.88 -32.00
CA GLU A 211 -15.99 -20.14 -33.28
C GLU A 211 -16.99 -20.85 -34.22
N GLN A 212 -16.97 -22.19 -34.21
CA GLN A 212 -17.92 -22.97 -34.98
C GLN A 212 -19.37 -22.77 -34.48
N PHE A 213 -19.59 -22.74 -33.17
CA PHE A 213 -20.90 -22.40 -32.60
C PHE A 213 -21.33 -21.00 -33.00
N LYS A 214 -20.44 -19.99 -32.93
CA LYS A 214 -20.75 -18.61 -33.35
C LYS A 214 -21.17 -18.53 -34.81
N LEU A 215 -20.50 -19.28 -35.70
CA LEU A 215 -20.89 -19.40 -37.11
C LEU A 215 -22.29 -20.02 -37.25
N HIS A 216 -22.61 -21.09 -36.53
CA HIS A 216 -23.95 -21.67 -36.56
C HIS A 216 -25.04 -20.69 -36.11
N ILE A 217 -24.79 -19.91 -35.05
CA ILE A 217 -25.72 -18.86 -34.61
C ILE A 217 -25.86 -17.77 -35.66
N LEU A 218 -24.76 -17.34 -36.29
CA LEU A 218 -24.80 -16.34 -37.36
C LEU A 218 -25.63 -16.82 -38.55
N TYR A 219 -25.48 -18.08 -38.97
CA TYR A 219 -26.31 -18.67 -40.03
C TYR A 219 -27.78 -18.73 -39.62
N LEU A 220 -28.07 -19.11 -38.38
CA LEU A 220 -29.44 -19.17 -37.85
C LEU A 220 -30.12 -17.81 -37.88
N ILE A 221 -29.42 -16.76 -37.43
CA ILE A 221 -29.91 -15.37 -37.45
C ILE A 221 -30.07 -14.87 -38.89
N ASN A 222 -29.09 -15.13 -39.75
CA ASN A 222 -29.16 -14.74 -41.16
C ASN A 222 -30.36 -15.39 -41.86
N ASP A 223 -30.57 -16.68 -41.67
CA ASP A 223 -31.73 -17.40 -42.22
C ASP A 223 -33.04 -16.80 -41.73
N TRP A 224 -33.13 -16.46 -40.44
CA TRP A 224 -34.33 -15.89 -39.84
C TRP A 224 -34.60 -14.45 -40.28
N ALA A 225 -33.56 -13.64 -40.52
CA ALA A 225 -33.70 -12.27 -41.00
C ALA A 225 -34.18 -12.18 -42.47
N HIS A 226 -33.99 -13.25 -43.25
CA HIS A 226 -34.34 -13.30 -44.68
C HIS A 226 -35.62 -14.10 -44.98
N HIS A 227 -36.40 -14.48 -43.96
CA HIS A 227 -37.74 -15.07 -44.10
C HIS A 227 -38.79 -14.10 -43.56
#